data_AF-A0A938KUS3-F1
#
_entry.id   AF-A0A938KUS3-F1
#
_cell.length_a   1.000
_cell.length_b   1.000
_cell.length_c   1.000
_cell.angle_alpha   90.00
_cell.angle_beta   90.00
_cell.angle_gamma   90.00
#
_symmetry.space_group_name_H-M   'P 1'
#
loop_
_entity.id
_entity.type
_entity.pdbx_description
1 polymer ?
#
loop_
_entity_poly.entity_id
_entity_poly.type
_entity_poly.pdbx_seq_one_letter_code
_entity_poly.pdbx_strand_id
1 'polypeptide(L)'
;MKRTLTGLALILIVFGCSNLVTLALSQGKGIDRPAHPLVASGPMLGHAGLRYASVWIQTRRQASLCLEYQLISKAEDSSREPWVATSAVKVGTRCMRTGIGPAHTALFELDKLQEGARYSYRILLDEDDPEPVD
;
A
#
# COMPACT_ATOMS: atom_id res chain seq x y z
N MET A 1 1.89 -38.75 38.52
CA MET A 1 0.66 -37.98 38.81
C MET A 1 0.23 -37.31 37.51
N LYS A 2 -0.82 -37.77 36.78
CA LYS A 2 -2.23 -37.28 36.81
C LYS A 2 -2.27 -35.74 36.85
N ARG A 3 -2.82 -34.95 35.90
CA ARG A 3 -4.04 -35.03 35.04
C ARG A 3 -3.82 -34.12 33.81
N THR A 4 -4.07 -34.51 32.55
CA THR A 4 -5.32 -34.39 31.76
C THR A 4 -6.02 -33.02 31.79
N LEU A 5 -6.10 -32.34 30.64
CA LEU A 5 -7.29 -31.59 30.18
C LEU A 5 -7.15 -31.28 28.68
N THR A 6 -7.65 -32.21 27.88
CA THR A 6 -7.89 -32.09 26.45
C THR A 6 -9.11 -31.20 26.25
N GLY A 7 -8.92 -29.97 25.78
CA GLY A 7 -10.00 -29.08 25.38
C GLY A 7 -10.46 -29.40 23.96
N LEU A 8 -11.39 -30.35 23.82
CA LEU A 8 -12.06 -30.63 22.55
C LEU A 8 -13.09 -29.52 22.31
N ALA A 9 -12.78 -28.56 21.43
CA ALA A 9 -13.74 -27.55 21.02
C ALA A 9 -14.77 -28.19 20.09
N LEU A 10 -15.97 -28.42 20.61
CA LEU A 10 -17.13 -28.87 19.87
C LEU A 10 -17.60 -27.74 18.94
N ILE A 11 -17.34 -27.85 17.64
CA ILE A 11 -17.92 -26.95 16.64
C ILE A 11 -19.31 -27.49 16.28
N LEU A 12 -20.34 -26.88 16.86
CA LEU A 12 -21.73 -27.03 16.44
C LEU A 12 -21.92 -26.25 15.13
N ILE A 13 -21.93 -26.95 13.99
CA ILE A 13 -22.40 -26.39 12.71
C ILE A 13 -23.91 -26.62 12.66
N VAL A 14 -24.68 -25.63 13.10
CA VAL A 14 -26.13 -25.60 12.86
C VAL A 14 -26.34 -25.18 11.42
N PHE A 15 -26.65 -26.16 10.55
CA PHE A 15 -27.10 -25.93 9.18
C PHE A 15 -28.56 -25.45 9.20
N GLY A 16 -28.74 -24.18 9.56
CA GLY A 16 -30.01 -23.47 9.41
C GLY A 16 -30.04 -22.79 8.03
N CYS A 17 -30.79 -23.37 7.09
CA CYS A 17 -31.09 -22.78 5.80
C CYS A 17 -31.90 -21.49 5.98
N SER A 18 -31.25 -20.34 6.08
CA SER A 18 -31.82 -19.01 5.80
C SER A 18 -30.66 -18.04 5.58
N ASN A 19 -30.65 -17.40 4.41
CA ASN A 19 -29.58 -16.56 3.89
C ASN A 19 -29.08 -15.51 4.91
N LEU A 20 -27.96 -15.79 5.58
CA LEU A 20 -27.14 -14.78 6.23
C LEU A 20 -25.71 -14.91 5.71
N VAL A 21 -25.33 -13.93 4.90
CA VAL A 21 -23.96 -13.72 4.43
C VAL A 21 -23.09 -13.42 5.65
N THR A 22 -22.44 -14.44 6.19
CA THR A 22 -21.40 -14.27 7.21
C THR A 22 -20.16 -13.71 6.51
N LEU A 23 -20.00 -12.38 6.52
CA LEU A 23 -18.69 -11.76 6.30
C LEU A 23 -17.77 -12.19 7.44
N ALA A 24 -16.99 -13.25 7.19
CA ALA A 24 -15.80 -13.53 7.97
C ALA A 24 -14.77 -12.43 7.64
N LEU A 25 -14.83 -11.31 8.37
CA LEU A 25 -13.73 -10.36 8.43
C LEU A 25 -12.52 -11.11 9.01
N SER A 26 -11.66 -11.57 8.10
CA SER A 26 -10.29 -11.96 8.40
C SER A 26 -9.59 -10.74 9.01
N GLN A 27 -9.61 -10.64 10.34
CA GLN A 27 -8.74 -9.75 11.09
C GLN A 27 -7.32 -10.30 11.00
N GLY A 28 -6.71 -10.15 9.84
CA GLY A 28 -5.27 -10.26 9.69
C GLY A 28 -4.67 -9.25 10.65
N LYS A 29 -4.04 -9.76 11.72
CA LYS A 29 -3.29 -8.98 12.71
C LYS A 29 -2.12 -8.32 11.97
N GLY A 30 -2.41 -7.17 11.36
CA GLY A 30 -1.42 -6.33 10.71
C GLY A 30 -0.39 -5.95 11.75
N ILE A 31 0.87 -6.17 11.45
CA ILE A 31 1.97 -5.59 12.22
C ILE A 31 1.87 -4.09 11.98
N ASP A 32 1.24 -3.37 12.91
CA ASP A 32 1.17 -1.91 12.90
C ASP A 32 2.60 -1.38 13.07
N ARG A 33 3.28 -1.20 11.94
CA ARG A 33 4.54 -0.45 11.93
C ARG A 33 4.20 0.98 12.32
N PRO A 34 4.85 1.54 13.35
CA PRO A 34 4.59 2.92 13.74
C PRO A 34 4.80 3.83 12.53
N ALA A 35 3.78 4.62 12.20
CA ALA A 35 3.86 5.60 11.14
C ALA A 35 4.95 6.63 11.45
N HIS A 36 5.67 7.06 10.42
CA HIS A 36 6.71 8.07 10.56
C HIS A 36 6.13 9.37 11.16
N PRO A 37 6.78 10.04 12.12
CA PRO A 37 6.19 11.16 12.88
C PRO A 37 5.77 12.36 12.01
N LEU A 38 6.45 12.54 10.87
CA LEU A 38 6.14 13.57 9.88
C LEU A 38 4.87 13.30 9.08
N VAL A 39 4.41 12.05 9.03
CA VAL A 39 3.24 11.63 8.26
C VAL A 39 1.98 11.91 9.07
N ALA A 40 1.11 12.75 8.53
CA ALA A 40 -0.21 13.06 9.13
C ALA A 40 -1.24 12.00 8.72
N SER A 41 -1.23 11.61 7.45
CA SER A 41 -2.01 10.51 6.90
C SER A 41 -1.12 9.66 6.01
N GLY A 42 -1.21 8.33 6.19
CA GLY A 42 -0.42 7.38 5.41
C GLY A 42 -0.63 7.53 3.90
N PRO A 43 0.27 6.97 3.08
CA PRO A 43 0.11 7.03 1.63
C PRO A 43 -1.18 6.32 1.22
N MET A 44 -1.97 7.01 0.41
CA MET A 44 -3.26 6.51 -0.06
C MET A 44 -3.21 6.43 -1.59
N LEU A 45 -3.64 5.28 -2.11
CA LEU A 45 -3.78 5.08 -3.54
C LEU A 45 -5.07 5.78 -3.96
N GLY A 46 -4.93 6.80 -4.81
CA GLY A 46 -6.04 7.45 -5.49
C GLY A 46 -6.44 6.68 -6.75
N HIS A 47 -7.14 7.37 -7.64
CA HIS A 47 -7.65 6.86 -8.91
C HIS A 47 -6.61 5.95 -9.62
N ALA A 48 -6.93 4.66 -9.71
CA ALA A 48 -6.13 3.64 -10.38
C ALA A 48 -6.90 3.15 -11.61
N GLY A 49 -6.54 3.68 -12.79
CA GLY A 49 -7.07 3.23 -14.07
C GLY A 49 -6.12 2.26 -14.77
N LEU A 50 -6.44 1.91 -16.02
CA LEU A 50 -5.71 0.86 -16.75
C LEU A 50 -4.21 1.15 -16.90
N ARG A 51 -3.81 2.41 -17.01
CA ARG A 51 -2.41 2.83 -17.26
C ARG A 51 -1.93 4.00 -16.40
N TYR A 52 -2.71 4.39 -15.41
CA TYR A 52 -2.38 5.50 -14.53
C TYR A 52 -2.78 5.17 -13.10
N ALA A 53 -2.02 5.70 -12.15
CA ALA A 53 -2.37 5.67 -10.74
C ALA A 53 -1.95 6.97 -10.08
N SER A 54 -2.66 7.38 -9.04
CA SER A 54 -2.25 8.48 -8.18
C SER A 54 -1.91 7.95 -6.79
N VAL A 55 -0.85 8.47 -6.18
CA VAL A 55 -0.52 8.23 -4.77
C VAL A 55 -0.50 9.58 -4.09
N TRP A 56 -1.31 9.74 -3.05
CA TRP A 56 -1.32 10.96 -2.25
C TRP A 56 -0.84 10.67 -0.83
N ILE A 57 -0.16 11.64 -0.24
CA ILE A 57 0.34 11.56 1.14
C ILE A 57 0.23 12.93 1.79
N GLN A 58 -0.14 12.93 3.06
CA GLN A 58 -0.29 14.13 3.87
C GLN A 58 0.79 14.17 4.95
N THR A 59 1.54 15.26 5.03
CA THR A 59 2.53 15.48 6.10
C THR A 59 2.03 16.51 7.10
N ARG A 60 2.68 16.56 8.27
CA ARG A 60 2.37 17.53 9.33
C ARG A 60 2.99 18.90 9.11
N ARG A 61 4.07 18.96 8.33
CA ARG A 61 4.80 20.17 7.91
C ARG A 61 5.30 19.98 6.49
N GLN A 62 5.81 21.04 5.88
CA GLN A 62 6.41 20.94 4.55
C GLN A 62 7.57 19.93 4.55
N ALA A 63 7.66 19.09 3.52
CA ALA A 63 8.70 18.08 3.38
C ALA A 63 8.98 17.72 1.93
N SER A 64 10.20 17.27 1.67
CA SER A 64 10.62 16.66 0.41
C SER A 64 10.39 15.15 0.46
N LEU A 65 9.67 14.65 -0.54
CA LEU A 65 9.21 13.27 -0.62
C LEU A 65 9.60 12.67 -1.97
N CYS A 66 10.07 11.43 -1.96
CA CYS A 66 10.34 10.66 -3.18
C CYS A 66 9.49 9.40 -3.24
N LEU A 67 8.66 9.27 -4.27
CA LEU A 67 7.96 8.03 -4.59
C LEU A 67 8.89 7.14 -5.42
N GLU A 68 9.19 5.95 -4.90
CA GLU A 68 9.78 4.88 -5.68
C GLU A 68 8.75 3.80 -5.95
N TYR A 69 8.73 3.29 -7.18
CA TYR A 69 7.82 2.22 -7.57
C TYR A 69 8.53 1.18 -8.43
N GLN A 70 8.10 -0.06 -8.27
CA GLN A 70 8.70 -1.23 -8.90
C GLN A 70 7.61 -2.17 -9.42
N LEU A 71 7.86 -2.75 -10.59
CA LEU A 71 7.00 -3.77 -11.18
C LEU A 71 7.20 -5.09 -10.42
N ILE A 72 6.13 -5.66 -9.86
CA ILE A 72 6.14 -6.95 -9.18
C ILE A 72 5.90 -8.08 -10.18
N SER A 73 4.85 -7.94 -11.01
CA SER A 73 4.47 -8.93 -12.01
C SER A 73 3.74 -8.28 -13.17
N LYS A 74 3.88 -8.83 -14.37
CA LYS A 74 3.10 -8.43 -15.55
C LYS A 74 1.72 -9.10 -15.52
N ALA A 75 0.78 -8.61 -16.35
CA ALA A 75 -0.49 -9.27 -16.57
C ALA A 75 -0.30 -10.64 -17.23
N GLU A 76 -1.09 -11.63 -16.80
CA GLU A 76 -1.03 -13.01 -17.31
C GLU A 76 -1.27 -13.09 -18.83
N ASP A 77 -2.08 -12.17 -19.36
CA ASP A 77 -2.41 -12.07 -20.80
C ASP A 77 -1.48 -11.14 -21.59
N SER A 78 -0.36 -10.67 -21.04
CA SER A 78 0.62 -9.87 -21.79
C SER A 78 1.47 -10.76 -22.72
N SER A 79 0.79 -11.43 -23.65
CA SER A 79 1.31 -12.37 -24.66
C SER A 79 2.23 -11.75 -25.71
N ARG A 80 2.74 -10.54 -25.49
CA ARG A 80 3.58 -9.82 -26.47
C ARG A 80 5.08 -9.78 -26.19
N GLU A 81 5.60 -10.31 -25.09
CA GLU A 81 7.05 -10.52 -24.94
C GLU A 81 7.40 -11.51 -23.79
N PRO A 82 7.73 -12.78 -24.09
CA PRO A 82 7.76 -13.86 -23.07
C PRO A 82 8.95 -13.94 -22.09
N TRP A 83 9.91 -13.02 -22.01
CA TRP A 83 11.22 -13.39 -21.43
C TRP A 83 11.83 -12.49 -20.34
N VAL A 84 11.17 -11.45 -19.85
CA VAL A 84 11.82 -10.54 -18.89
C VAL A 84 11.42 -10.85 -17.44
N ALA A 85 12.32 -11.62 -16.82
CA ALA A 85 12.64 -11.84 -15.42
C ALA A 85 11.68 -11.29 -14.34
N THR A 86 11.27 -12.22 -13.47
CA THR A 86 10.66 -12.10 -12.14
C THR A 86 11.51 -11.35 -11.09
N SER A 87 12.46 -10.51 -11.51
CA SER A 87 13.12 -9.57 -10.61
C SER A 87 12.30 -8.28 -10.59
N ALA A 88 11.97 -7.78 -9.40
CA ALA A 88 11.29 -6.50 -9.29
C ALA A 88 12.16 -5.40 -9.90
N VAL A 89 11.80 -4.94 -11.10
CA VAL A 89 12.55 -3.87 -11.78
C VAL A 89 12.07 -2.56 -11.19
N LYS A 90 12.98 -1.78 -10.59
CA LYS A 90 12.70 -0.40 -10.21
C LYS A 90 12.31 0.36 -11.48
N VAL A 91 11.07 0.84 -11.54
CA VAL A 91 10.53 1.49 -12.74
C VAL A 91 10.83 2.98 -12.72
N GLY A 92 10.84 3.60 -11.54
CA GLY A 92 11.26 4.99 -11.41
C GLY A 92 11.26 5.52 -9.98
N THR A 93 11.85 6.70 -9.84
CA THR A 93 11.76 7.56 -8.65
C THR A 93 11.24 8.93 -9.08
N ARG A 94 10.23 9.46 -8.40
CA ARG A 94 9.75 10.83 -8.58
C ARG A 94 9.80 11.56 -7.25
N CYS A 95 10.48 12.70 -7.20
CA CYS A 95 10.59 13.51 -6.00
C CYS A 95 9.81 14.82 -6.16
N MET A 96 9.18 15.27 -5.08
CA MET A 96 8.53 16.58 -5.00
C MET A 96 8.49 17.07 -3.55
N ARG A 97 8.33 18.38 -3.40
CA ARG A 97 8.04 19.01 -2.11
C ARG A 97 6.53 19.07 -1.91
N THR A 98 6.05 18.81 -0.70
CA THR A 98 4.63 18.98 -0.36
C THR A 98 4.18 20.42 -0.54
N GLY A 99 2.92 20.63 -0.91
CA GLY A 99 2.35 21.96 -1.08
C GLY A 99 2.38 22.82 0.20
N ILE A 100 2.38 24.14 0.03
CA ILE A 100 2.33 25.14 1.13
C ILE A 100 0.93 25.31 1.75
N GLY A 101 -0.07 24.57 1.27
CA GLY A 101 -1.43 24.63 1.81
C GLY A 101 -1.54 24.03 3.22
N PRO A 102 -2.66 24.25 3.92
CA PRO A 102 -2.85 23.83 5.32
C PRO A 102 -2.79 22.32 5.54
N ALA A 103 -2.86 21.54 4.47
CA ALA A 103 -2.81 20.08 4.50
C ALA A 103 -1.45 19.50 4.08
N HIS A 104 -0.43 20.30 3.73
CA HIS A 104 0.91 19.82 3.30
C HIS A 104 0.90 18.51 2.50
N THR A 105 0.18 18.51 1.38
CA THR A 105 -0.10 17.31 0.61
C THR A 105 0.86 17.21 -0.58
N ALA A 106 1.27 15.98 -0.92
CA ALA A 106 1.90 15.65 -2.18
C ALA A 106 1.01 14.67 -2.96
N LEU A 107 0.88 14.91 -4.27
CA LEU A 107 0.16 14.05 -5.21
C LEU A 107 1.12 13.58 -6.29
N PHE A 108 1.44 12.29 -6.27
CA PHE A 108 2.26 11.66 -7.29
C PHE A 108 1.37 11.01 -8.35
N GLU A 109 1.51 11.47 -9.58
CA GLU A 109 0.87 10.85 -10.73
C GLU A 109 1.86 9.88 -11.40
N LEU A 110 1.46 8.61 -11.47
CA LEU A 110 2.15 7.56 -12.20
C LEU A 110 1.45 7.36 -13.53
N ASP A 111 2.15 7.60 -14.62
CA ASP A 111 1.70 7.39 -15.98
C ASP A 111 2.37 6.16 -16.61
N LYS A 112 1.85 5.70 -17.74
CA LYS A 112 2.43 4.62 -18.55
C LYS A 112 2.57 3.29 -17.79
N LEU A 113 1.69 3.03 -16.83
CA LEU A 113 1.61 1.73 -16.17
C LEU A 113 1.11 0.67 -17.15
N GLN A 114 1.58 -0.56 -16.97
CA GLN A 114 1.11 -1.71 -17.74
C GLN A 114 -0.23 -2.17 -17.19
N GLU A 115 -1.18 -2.36 -18.10
CA GLU A 115 -2.50 -2.86 -17.76
C GLU A 115 -2.41 -4.27 -17.18
N GLY A 116 -3.16 -4.52 -16.10
CA GLY A 116 -3.17 -5.80 -15.38
C GLY A 116 -1.88 -6.15 -14.63
N ALA A 117 -0.85 -5.30 -14.67
CA ALA A 117 0.39 -5.52 -13.94
C ALA A 117 0.25 -5.13 -12.45
N ARG A 118 1.03 -5.79 -11.60
CA ARG A 118 1.12 -5.50 -10.17
C ARG A 118 2.36 -4.67 -9.90
N TYR A 119 2.19 -3.61 -9.13
CA TYR A 119 3.26 -2.72 -8.70
C TYR A 119 3.34 -2.67 -7.18
N SER A 120 4.53 -2.43 -6.65
CA SER A 120 4.71 -1.97 -5.27
C SER A 120 5.35 -0.61 -5.30
N TYR A 121 5.03 0.20 -4.31
CA TYR A 121 5.59 1.53 -4.16
C TYR A 121 6.02 1.76 -2.71
N ARG A 122 6.92 2.72 -2.53
CA ARG A 122 7.35 3.24 -1.23
C ARG A 122 7.54 4.75 -1.34
N ILE A 123 7.19 5.45 -0.27
CA ILE A 123 7.50 6.87 -0.12
C ILE A 123 8.75 6.97 0.76
N LEU A 124 9.75 7.67 0.27
CA LEU A 124 10.93 8.07 1.02
C LEU A 124 10.74 9.51 1.46
N LEU A 125 11.04 9.78 2.73
CA LEU A 125 11.08 11.12 3.28
C LEU A 125 12.55 11.53 3.40
N ASP A 126 12.86 12.74 2.98
CA ASP A 126 14.18 13.32 3.21
C ASP A 126 14.19 13.95 4.62
N GLU A 127 15.04 13.42 5.51
CA GLU A 127 15.15 13.90 6.89
C GLU A 127 16.00 15.19 6.99
N ASP A 128 16.82 15.46 5.98
CA ASP A 128 17.76 16.60 5.94
C ASP A 128 17.13 17.86 5.32
N ASP A 129 15.82 17.85 5.06
CA ASP A 129 15.13 19.02 4.54
C ASP A 129 15.03 20.10 5.63
N PRO A 130 15.75 21.22 5.50
CA PRO A 130 15.81 22.22 6.56
C PRO A 130 14.41 22.75 6.86
N GLU A 131 14.07 22.87 8.15
CA GLU A 131 12.84 23.54 8.54
C GLU A 131 12.81 24.94 7.91
N PRO A 132 11.66 25.35 7.34
CA PRO A 132 11.51 26.73 6.92
C PRO A 132 11.74 27.61 8.16
N VAL A 133 12.76 28.45 8.10
CA VAL A 133 12.99 29.51 9.09
C VAL A 133 11.88 30.53 8.84
N ASP A 134 10.90 30.56 9.74
CA ASP A 134 9.81 31.55 9.76
C ASP A 134 10.35 32.99 9.85
#